data_AF-A0A939YSX1-F1
#
_entry.id   AF-A0A939YSX1-F1
#
_cell.length_a   1.000
_cell.length_b   1.000
_cell.length_c   1.000
_cell.angle_alpha   90.00
_cell.angle_beta   90.00
_cell.angle_gamma   90.00
#
_symmetry.space_group_name_H-M   'P 1'
#
loop_
_entity.id
_entity.type
_entity.pdbx_description
1 polymer ?
#
loop_
_entity_poly.entity_id
_entity_poly.type
_entity_poly.pdbx_seq_one_letter_code
_entity_poly.pdbx_strand_id
1 'polypeptide(L)'
;DSPEDAKKRASGDLVRVGDFDVERGLLRGYYGTKKDITVPPFARVIGTRAFDKCSSFIESVDLNKAAVMIPGPFGVFFNCPNLKTVKIPPTMDTITPNMFQHCPNLTVYVRRSQVSPDFEARFTGKGIVFLDEE
;
A
#
# COMPACT_ATOMS: atom_id res chain seq x y z
N ASP A 1 -37.87 20.39 5.63
CA ASP A 1 -36.65 20.44 4.81
C ASP A 1 -35.40 20.24 5.65
N SER A 2 -34.89 19.02 5.68
CA SER A 2 -33.55 18.73 6.20
C SER A 2 -32.54 18.93 5.08
N PRO A 3 -31.43 19.67 5.30
CA PRO A 3 -30.40 19.87 4.28
C PRO A 3 -29.46 18.64 4.25
N GLU A 4 -29.95 17.49 3.78
CA GLU A 4 -29.13 16.30 3.52
C GLU A 4 -28.87 16.06 2.01
N ASP A 5 -29.31 16.96 1.14
CA ASP A 5 -29.19 16.83 -0.32
C ASP A 5 -28.33 17.94 -0.94
N ALA A 6 -27.07 18.08 -0.53
CA ALA A 6 -26.13 18.94 -1.25
C ALA A 6 -24.64 18.63 -0.99
N LYS A 7 -24.19 17.39 -1.19
CA LYS A 7 -22.76 17.14 -1.44
C LYS A 7 -22.53 16.47 -2.79
N LYS A 8 -22.67 17.32 -3.82
CA LYS A 8 -21.75 17.49 -4.94
C LYS A 8 -21.23 16.19 -5.57
N ARG A 9 -21.89 15.82 -6.67
CA ARG A 9 -21.40 14.91 -7.70
C ARG A 9 -19.94 15.25 -8.06
N ALA A 10 -19.04 14.37 -7.65
CA ALA A 10 -17.82 14.01 -8.37
C ALA A 10 -17.59 12.51 -8.11
N SER A 11 -18.62 11.69 -8.38
CA SER A 11 -18.54 10.24 -8.21
C SER A 11 -17.78 9.67 -9.40
N GLY A 12 -16.45 9.57 -9.30
CA GLY A 12 -15.82 8.38 -9.84
C GLY A 12 -16.31 7.25 -8.94
N ASP A 13 -17.20 6.40 -9.43
CA ASP A 13 -17.93 5.47 -8.56
C ASP A 13 -16.94 4.60 -7.78
N LEU A 14 -16.92 4.81 -6.47
CA LEU A 14 -16.20 3.95 -5.55
C LEU A 14 -16.90 2.59 -5.56
N VAL A 15 -16.19 1.56 -6.01
CA VAL A 15 -16.71 0.20 -6.11
C VAL A 15 -16.10 -0.64 -5.01
N ARG A 16 -16.96 -1.32 -4.26
CA ARG A 16 -16.56 -2.35 -3.31
C ARG A 16 -16.37 -3.68 -4.03
N VAL A 17 -15.15 -4.22 -4.02
CA VAL A 17 -14.85 -5.54 -4.59
C VAL A 17 -14.27 -6.43 -3.49
N GLY A 18 -15.11 -7.29 -2.93
CA GLY A 18 -14.76 -8.09 -1.76
C GLY A 18 -14.35 -7.19 -0.60
N ASP A 19 -13.11 -7.35 -0.13
CA ASP A 19 -12.56 -6.59 0.99
C ASP A 19 -11.94 -5.24 0.60
N PHE A 20 -12.00 -4.85 -0.68
CA PHE A 20 -11.31 -3.69 -1.24
C PHE A 20 -12.27 -2.60 -1.73
N ASP A 21 -11.95 -1.33 -1.44
CA ASP A 21 -12.57 -0.14 -2.02
C ASP A 21 -11.71 0.34 -3.18
N VAL A 22 -12.28 0.39 -4.38
CA VAL A 22 -11.57 0.73 -5.62
C VAL A 22 -12.28 1.86 -6.35
N GLU A 23 -11.52 2.85 -6.80
CA GLU A 23 -12.03 3.95 -7.62
C GLU A 23 -11.23 4.00 -8.92
N ARG A 24 -11.83 3.63 -10.05
CA ARG A 24 -11.17 3.67 -11.37
C ARG A 24 -9.79 2.96 -11.41
N GLY A 25 -9.66 1.83 -10.72
CA GLY A 25 -8.42 1.05 -10.63
C GLY A 25 -7.42 1.51 -9.55
N LEU A 26 -7.77 2.55 -8.79
CA LEU A 26 -7.06 2.98 -7.59
C LEU A 26 -7.62 2.27 -6.36
N LEU A 27 -6.79 1.51 -5.66
CA LEU A 27 -7.14 0.97 -4.35
C LEU A 27 -7.14 2.08 -3.30
N ARG A 28 -8.33 2.41 -2.80
CA ARG A 28 -8.56 3.44 -1.77
C ARG A 28 -8.45 2.88 -0.36
N GLY A 29 -8.81 1.61 -0.16
CA GLY A 29 -8.83 1.00 1.16
C GLY A 29 -9.05 -0.51 1.14
N TYR A 30 -8.46 -1.19 2.10
CA TYR A 30 -8.72 -2.59 2.44
C TYR A 30 -9.35 -2.65 3.84
N TYR A 31 -10.41 -3.46 3.97
CA TYR A 31 -11.23 -3.54 5.18
C TYR A 31 -11.44 -4.99 5.66
N GLY A 32 -10.66 -5.93 5.14
CA GLY A 32 -10.76 -7.34 5.52
C GLY A 32 -9.93 -7.68 6.76
N THR A 33 -10.05 -8.91 7.23
CA THR A 33 -9.37 -9.43 8.44
C THR A 33 -8.28 -10.45 8.13
N LYS A 34 -7.97 -10.68 6.85
CA LYS A 34 -6.93 -11.62 6.44
C LYS A 34 -5.54 -11.11 6.84
N LYS A 35 -4.65 -12.07 7.15
CA LYS A 35 -3.25 -11.83 7.45
C LYS A 35 -2.40 -11.67 6.19
N ASP A 36 -2.68 -12.48 5.18
CA ASP A 36 -1.98 -12.49 3.90
C ASP A 36 -2.89 -11.92 2.82
N ILE A 37 -2.47 -10.80 2.24
CA ILE A 37 -3.27 -10.05 1.28
C ILE A 37 -2.67 -10.19 -0.11
N THR A 38 -3.47 -10.59 -1.08
CA THR A 38 -3.12 -10.47 -2.50
C THR A 38 -3.84 -9.27 -3.07
N VAL A 39 -3.09 -8.30 -3.59
CA VAL A 39 -3.71 -7.14 -4.26
C VAL A 39 -4.37 -7.62 -5.56
N PRO A 40 -5.66 -7.30 -5.78
CA PRO A 40 -6.37 -7.76 -6.96
C PRO A 40 -5.86 -7.09 -8.25
N PRO A 41 -5.95 -7.76 -9.41
CA PRO A 41 -5.36 -7.27 -10.66
C PRO A 41 -6.00 -6.00 -11.23
N PHE A 42 -7.22 -5.67 -10.83
CA PHE A 42 -7.87 -4.41 -11.20
C PHE A 42 -7.34 -3.22 -10.38
N ALA A 43 -6.67 -3.46 -9.24
CA ALA A 43 -6.08 -2.43 -8.38
C ALA A 43 -4.62 -2.17 -8.79
N ARG A 44 -4.43 -1.61 -9.99
CA ARG A 44 -3.08 -1.34 -10.53
C ARG A 44 -2.35 -0.25 -9.75
N VAL A 45 -3.10 0.67 -9.15
CA VAL A 45 -2.55 1.78 -8.35
C VAL A 45 -3.00 1.63 -6.91
N ILE A 46 -2.09 1.78 -5.96
CA ILE A 46 -2.40 1.71 -4.54
C ILE A 46 -2.28 3.09 -3.92
N GLY A 47 -3.38 3.56 -3.30
CA GLY A 47 -3.45 4.86 -2.68
C GLY A 47 -2.77 4.94 -1.31
N THR A 48 -2.52 6.18 -0.90
CA THR A 48 -2.13 6.54 0.47
C THR A 48 -3.06 5.92 1.51
N ARG A 49 -2.50 5.31 2.57
CA ARG A 49 -3.22 4.65 3.68
C ARG A 49 -4.17 3.52 3.27
N ALA A 50 -4.01 2.95 2.07
CA ALA A 50 -4.91 1.89 1.60
C ALA A 50 -5.01 0.68 2.56
N PHE A 51 -4.00 0.42 3.38
CA PHE A 51 -4.00 -0.71 4.33
C PHE A 51 -4.06 -0.30 5.81
N ASP A 52 -4.28 0.98 6.13
CA ASP A 52 -4.15 1.46 7.51
C ASP A 52 -5.29 1.01 8.45
N LYS A 53 -6.50 0.78 7.90
CA LYS A 53 -7.69 0.51 8.72
C LYS A 53 -7.71 -0.88 9.32
N CYS A 54 -7.07 -1.83 8.65
CA CYS A 54 -6.99 -3.24 9.05
C CYS A 54 -5.56 -3.66 9.38
N SER A 55 -4.73 -2.68 9.71
CA SER A 55 -3.29 -2.81 9.87
C SER A 55 -2.86 -3.74 11.02
N SER A 56 -3.77 -4.00 11.95
CA SER A 56 -3.60 -4.95 13.06
C SER A 56 -3.69 -6.42 12.63
N PHE A 57 -4.26 -6.74 11.47
CA PHE A 57 -4.37 -8.12 11.00
C PHE A 57 -3.29 -8.50 10.00
N ILE A 58 -2.84 -7.54 9.19
CA ILE A 58 -2.00 -7.79 8.02
C ILE A 58 -0.58 -8.16 8.47
N GLU A 59 -0.13 -9.34 8.04
CA GLU A 59 1.23 -9.84 8.24
C GLU A 59 2.03 -9.83 6.93
N SER A 60 1.39 -10.02 5.77
CA SER A 60 2.05 -9.98 4.47
C SER A 60 1.16 -9.41 3.37
N VAL A 61 1.77 -8.74 2.39
CA VAL A 61 1.06 -8.23 1.20
C VAL A 61 1.84 -8.59 -0.06
N ASP A 62 1.18 -9.31 -0.96
CA ASP A 62 1.64 -9.59 -2.31
C ASP A 62 1.19 -8.47 -3.26
N LEU A 63 2.18 -7.78 -3.82
CA LEU A 63 2.04 -6.66 -4.73
C LEU A 63 2.23 -7.04 -6.21
N ASN A 64 2.41 -8.32 -6.55
CA ASN A 64 2.75 -8.76 -7.92
C ASN A 64 1.80 -8.30 -9.04
N LYS A 65 0.58 -7.88 -8.69
CA LYS A 65 -0.41 -7.35 -9.64
C LYS A 65 -0.58 -5.83 -9.58
N ALA A 66 0.07 -5.17 -8.63
CA ALA A 66 0.13 -3.73 -8.53
C ALA A 66 1.27 -3.17 -9.38
N ALA A 67 1.03 -2.03 -10.00
CA ALA A 67 2.02 -1.33 -10.83
C ALA A 67 2.59 -0.10 -10.10
N VAL A 68 1.76 0.62 -9.35
CA VAL A 68 2.14 1.91 -8.76
C VAL A 68 1.67 1.99 -7.31
N MET A 69 2.54 2.52 -6.44
CA MET A 69 2.19 2.95 -5.08
C MET A 69 2.26 4.48 -5.04
N ILE A 70 1.16 5.14 -4.70
CA ILE A 70 1.13 6.59 -4.63
C ILE A 70 1.93 7.06 -3.41
N PRO A 71 3.01 7.83 -3.59
CA PRO A 71 3.72 8.43 -2.48
C PRO A 71 2.87 9.53 -1.83
N GLY A 72 3.06 9.76 -0.54
CA GLY A 72 2.34 10.78 0.21
C GLY A 72 2.91 11.00 1.60
N PRO A 73 2.39 11.99 2.35
CA PRO A 73 2.82 12.23 3.74
C PRO A 73 2.51 11.04 4.65
N PHE A 74 1.46 10.27 4.29
CA PHE A 74 1.16 8.98 4.89
C PHE A 74 1.43 7.92 3.83
N GLY A 75 2.23 6.91 4.18
CA GLY A 75 2.51 5.79 3.28
C GLY A 75 1.30 4.94 2.93
N VAL A 76 1.47 4.06 1.95
CA VAL A 76 0.47 3.05 1.58
C VAL A 76 0.22 2.06 2.73
N PHE A 77 1.29 1.67 3.42
CA PHE A 77 1.26 0.78 4.59
C PHE A 77 1.45 1.56 5.90
N PHE A 78 1.06 2.83 5.95
CA PHE A 78 1.18 3.63 7.16
C PHE A 78 0.57 2.90 8.36
N ASN A 79 1.33 2.80 9.46
CA ASN A 79 0.88 2.21 10.73
C ASN A 79 0.39 0.77 10.62
N CYS A 80 1.14 -0.10 9.92
CA CYS A 80 0.95 -1.56 9.90
C CYS A 80 1.93 -2.27 10.86
N PRO A 81 1.62 -2.36 12.17
CA PRO A 81 2.55 -2.87 13.17
C PRO A 81 2.86 -4.36 13.00
N ASN A 82 1.92 -5.14 12.48
CA ASN A 82 2.06 -6.59 12.31
C ASN A 82 2.61 -7.00 10.95
N LEU A 83 2.80 -6.05 10.02
CA LEU A 83 3.29 -6.32 8.68
C LEU A 83 4.76 -6.75 8.76
N LYS A 84 5.03 -8.00 8.37
CA LYS A 84 6.34 -8.64 8.44
C LYS A 84 7.05 -8.64 7.10
N THR A 85 6.33 -8.75 6.00
CA THR A 85 6.94 -8.92 4.68
C THR A 85 6.16 -8.23 3.58
N VAL A 86 6.90 -7.48 2.75
CA VAL A 86 6.42 -6.92 1.49
C VAL A 86 7.47 -7.20 0.42
N LYS A 87 7.03 -7.76 -0.71
CA LYS A 87 7.87 -7.96 -1.90
C LYS A 87 7.48 -6.94 -2.95
N ILE A 88 8.44 -6.11 -3.35
CA ILE A 88 8.25 -5.07 -4.35
C ILE A 88 8.45 -5.68 -5.75
N PRO A 89 7.44 -5.62 -6.64
CA PRO A 89 7.57 -6.11 -8.02
C PRO A 89 8.58 -5.26 -8.82
N PRO A 90 9.29 -5.84 -9.82
CA PRO A 90 10.22 -5.09 -10.68
C PRO A 90 9.63 -3.88 -11.37
N THR A 91 8.35 -3.95 -11.71
CA THR A 91 7.66 -2.93 -12.48
C THR A 91 7.21 -1.75 -11.63
N MET A 92 7.46 -1.78 -10.32
CA MET A 92 7.01 -0.75 -9.41
C MET A 92 7.95 0.45 -9.43
N ASP A 93 7.35 1.65 -9.47
CA ASP A 93 8.04 2.94 -9.42
C ASP A 93 8.85 3.12 -8.11
N THR A 94 9.52 4.28 -7.98
CA THR A 94 10.35 4.60 -6.83
C THR A 94 9.62 4.46 -5.50
N ILE A 95 10.15 3.59 -4.65
CA ILE A 95 9.75 3.32 -3.29
C ILE A 95 10.45 4.29 -2.34
N THR A 96 9.66 4.96 -1.52
CA THR A 96 10.16 5.90 -0.50
C THR A 96 9.95 5.32 0.90
N PRO A 97 10.79 5.69 1.88
CA PRO A 97 10.73 5.11 3.22
C PRO A 97 9.39 5.44 3.93
N ASN A 98 8.79 6.58 3.60
CA ASN A 98 7.49 7.00 4.12
C ASN A 98 6.36 6.02 3.78
N MET A 99 6.50 5.21 2.72
CA MET A 99 5.50 4.19 2.33
C MET A 99 5.26 3.14 3.43
N PHE A 100 6.24 2.94 4.33
CA PHE A 100 6.24 1.95 5.40
C PHE A 100 6.40 2.56 6.79
N GLN A 101 6.05 3.84 6.95
CA GLN A 101 6.17 4.50 8.25
C GLN A 101 5.32 3.77 9.32
N HIS A 102 5.89 3.61 10.52
CA HIS A 102 5.28 2.86 11.63
C HIS A 102 5.03 1.35 11.32
N CYS A 103 5.90 0.72 10.53
CA CYS A 103 5.95 -0.73 10.31
C CYS A 103 7.19 -1.38 10.95
N PRO A 104 7.31 -1.45 12.28
CA PRO A 104 8.54 -1.86 12.98
C PRO A 104 8.99 -3.30 12.68
N ASN A 105 8.05 -4.19 12.33
CA ASN A 105 8.34 -5.60 12.08
C ASN A 105 8.67 -5.93 10.61
N LEU A 106 8.62 -4.93 9.73
CA LEU A 106 8.65 -5.14 8.29
C LEU A 106 10.06 -5.41 7.76
N THR A 107 10.19 -6.50 7.00
CA THR A 107 11.28 -6.72 6.05
C THR A 107 10.79 -6.46 4.63
N VAL A 108 11.41 -5.50 3.94
CA VAL A 108 11.11 -5.19 2.53
C VAL A 108 12.09 -5.91 1.62
N TYR A 109 11.57 -6.54 0.56
CA TYR A 109 12.35 -7.12 -0.53
C TYR A 109 12.19 -6.24 -1.76
N VAL A 110 13.27 -5.63 -2.24
CA VAL A 110 13.22 -4.58 -3.28
C VAL A 110 14.51 -4.58 -4.12
N ARG A 111 14.51 -4.01 -5.33
CA ARG A 111 15.76 -3.74 -6.07
C ARG A 111 16.36 -2.40 -5.69
N ARG A 112 17.69 -2.26 -5.80
CA ARG A 112 18.40 -1.00 -5.57
C ARG A 112 17.91 0.13 -6.48
N SER A 113 17.58 -0.18 -7.73
CA SER A 113 17.06 0.77 -8.73
C SER A 113 15.68 1.33 -8.38
N GLN A 114 14.95 0.70 -7.45
CA GLN A 114 13.59 1.08 -7.10
C GLN A 114 13.50 1.93 -5.84
N VAL A 115 14.56 2.14 -5.07
CA VAL A 115 14.47 2.89 -3.81
C VAL A 115 14.99 4.32 -3.96
N SER A 116 14.41 5.27 -3.22
CA SER A 116 14.95 6.63 -3.15
C SER A 116 16.32 6.67 -2.45
N PRO A 117 17.17 7.69 -2.71
CA PRO A 117 18.51 7.78 -2.10
C PRO A 117 18.51 7.79 -0.56
N ASP A 118 17.44 8.29 0.05
CA ASP A 118 17.24 8.38 1.50
C ASP A 118 16.55 7.14 2.10
N PHE A 119 16.19 6.15 1.28
CA PHE A 119 15.39 5.01 1.70
C PHE A 119 16.04 4.24 2.84
N GLU A 120 17.28 3.77 2.67
CA GLU A 120 18.00 2.98 3.68
C GLU A 120 18.19 3.78 4.98
N ALA A 121 18.52 5.07 4.87
CA ALA A 121 18.78 5.94 6.02
C ALA A 121 17.52 6.28 6.83
N ARG A 122 16.33 6.28 6.21
CA ARG A 122 15.07 6.65 6.86
C ARG A 122 14.10 5.49 7.05
N PHE A 123 14.48 4.28 6.63
CA PHE A 123 13.66 3.10 6.82
C PHE A 123 13.61 2.72 8.30
N THR A 124 12.42 2.64 8.86
CA THR A 124 12.19 2.35 10.29
C THR A 124 11.72 0.92 10.55
N GLY A 125 11.71 0.06 9.52
CA GLY A 125 11.31 -1.34 9.66
C GLY A 125 12.44 -2.23 10.14
N LYS A 126 12.15 -3.53 10.23
CA LYS A 126 13.08 -4.55 10.70
C LYS A 126 14.29 -4.75 9.78
N GLY A 127 14.10 -4.65 8.46
CA GLY A 127 15.21 -4.81 7.52
C GLY A 127 14.86 -4.57 6.05
N ILE A 128 15.91 -4.46 5.24
CA ILE A 128 15.83 -4.32 3.78
C ILE A 128 16.65 -5.46 3.17
N VAL A 129 16.05 -6.18 2.23
CA VAL A 129 16.70 -7.21 1.43
C VAL A 129 16.70 -6.75 -0.02
N PHE A 130 17.90 -6.59 -0.58
CA PHE A 130 18.03 -6.27 -1.99
C PHE A 130 17.95 -7.54 -2.82
N LEU A 131 17.07 -7.55 -3.81
CA LEU A 131 16.95 -8.62 -4.79
C LEU A 131 17.92 -8.35 -5.94
N ASP A 132 18.64 -9.38 -6.36
CA ASP A 132 19.53 -9.32 -7.53
C ASP A 132 18.74 -9.15 -8.83
N GLU A 133 19.37 -8.56 -9.84
CA GLU A 133 18.83 -8.47 -11.19
C GLU A 133 19.09 -9.80 -11.92
N GLU A 134 18.07 -10.66 -12.02
CA GLU A 134 18.05 -11.78 -12.98
C GLU A 134 17.71 -11.30 -14.39
#